data_AF-A0A0N1KUB1-F1
#
_entry.id   AF-A0A0N1KUB1-F1
#
_cell.length_a   1.000
_cell.length_b   1.000
_cell.length_c   1.000
_cell.angle_alpha   90.00
_cell.angle_beta   90.00
_cell.angle_gamma   90.00
#
_symmetry.space_group_name_H-M   'P 1'
#
loop_
_entity.id
_entity.type
_entity.pdbx_description
1 polymer ?
#
loop_
_entity_poly.entity_id
_entity_poly.type
_entity_poly.pdbx_seq_one_letter_code
_entity_poly.pdbx_strand_id
1 'polypeptide(L)'
;MKKTIILLAAVAGIQASAQSWNLSGNTGTAPGTDFIGTTDNKSVIFKTNNTEKMKITPNGRFIFFNVTSPGQVWDKNLFFGGGVDNPTGFYNTAFGMGSLTQNTNGNGNTALGNNTLSLITNGDDNVAVGQNSMRNTASASMNTAVGMNALEHFKTGVGNVGIGTSSMGSGGLTGEFNVAIGTSALRYINNGNYNTIIGGESFRSLAKGSNNINIGHANAGLITSGSNNIIIGNFIKTYNATSPENELNIGNWIVGNNGTIGIGQFSTQLPADGVSADGAKYKLFVKDGIRTEKIKVDISANNGWADYVFAKDYKLMPLKELDHFIATNGHLPEVPTTEEAIKNGIELKEMNILLLKKVEELTLYTLEQEKRIQALEKKIK
;
A
#
# COMPACT_ATOMS: atom_id res chain seq x y z
N MET A 1 -64.67 -48.54 77.10
CA MET A 1 -64.77 -48.44 75.63
C MET A 1 -65.58 -47.19 75.25
N LYS A 2 -65.23 -46.53 74.13
CA LYS A 2 -65.76 -45.26 73.55
C LYS A 2 -65.09 -44.00 74.15
N LYS A 3 -63.97 -43.49 73.60
CA LYS A 3 -63.70 -42.80 72.31
C LYS A 3 -64.63 -41.62 72.03
N THR A 4 -64.15 -40.41 72.31
CA THR A 4 -64.37 -39.25 71.44
C THR A 4 -63.10 -38.40 71.41
N ILE A 5 -62.45 -38.42 70.25
CA ILE A 5 -61.31 -37.59 69.87
C ILE A 5 -61.91 -36.34 69.22
N ILE A 6 -61.54 -35.14 69.67
CA ILE A 6 -61.71 -33.91 68.90
C ILE A 6 -60.32 -33.46 68.48
N LEU A 7 -60.03 -33.67 67.20
CA LEU A 7 -58.82 -33.24 66.52
C LEU A 7 -59.08 -31.82 66.00
N LEU A 8 -58.47 -30.80 66.61
CA LEU A 8 -58.43 -29.46 66.03
C LEU A 8 -57.21 -29.42 65.10
N ALA A 9 -57.43 -29.62 63.80
CA ALA A 9 -56.39 -29.46 62.79
C ALA A 9 -56.10 -27.96 62.61
N ALA A 10 -55.04 -27.48 63.25
CA ALA A 10 -54.40 -26.23 62.83
C ALA A 10 -53.70 -26.51 61.50
N VAL A 11 -54.34 -26.11 60.40
CA VAL A 11 -53.67 -26.00 59.10
C VAL A 11 -52.71 -24.82 59.21
N ALA A 12 -51.49 -25.09 59.66
CA ALA A 12 -50.38 -24.18 59.46
C ALA A 12 -50.14 -24.11 57.96
N GLY A 13 -50.71 -23.10 57.31
CA GLY A 13 -50.37 -22.76 55.93
C GLY A 13 -48.89 -22.46 55.89
N ILE A 14 -48.09 -23.44 55.43
CA ILE A 14 -46.70 -23.22 55.07
C ILE A 14 -46.78 -22.34 53.82
N GLN A 15 -46.80 -21.02 54.02
CA GLN A 15 -46.40 -20.13 52.94
C GLN A 15 -44.95 -20.47 52.67
N ALA A 16 -44.72 -21.20 51.56
CA ALA A 16 -43.39 -21.28 50.98
C ALA A 16 -42.95 -19.84 50.74
N SER A 17 -42.11 -19.32 51.63
CA SER A 17 -41.51 -18.01 51.46
C SER A 17 -40.75 -18.07 50.15
N ALA A 18 -41.14 -17.24 49.18
CA ALA A 18 -40.35 -17.06 47.97
C ALA A 18 -38.91 -16.76 48.43
N GLN A 19 -37.97 -17.62 48.05
CA GLN A 19 -36.58 -17.46 48.42
C GLN A 19 -36.10 -16.13 47.85
N SER A 20 -35.83 -15.16 48.72
CA SER A 20 -35.30 -13.86 48.31
C SER A 20 -33.87 -14.04 47.86
N TRP A 21 -33.47 -13.39 46.76
CA TRP A 21 -32.08 -13.42 46.33
C TRP A 21 -31.23 -12.60 47.30
N ASN A 22 -30.35 -13.26 48.05
CA ASN A 22 -29.52 -12.59 49.04
C ASN A 22 -28.40 -11.76 48.38
N LEU A 23 -28.14 -10.57 48.93
CA LEU A 23 -27.03 -9.70 48.53
C LEU A 23 -25.64 -10.28 48.85
N SER A 24 -25.54 -11.22 49.80
CA SER A 24 -24.31 -11.96 50.09
C SER A 24 -24.18 -13.27 49.28
N GLY A 25 -25.07 -13.51 48.33
CA GLY A 25 -25.13 -14.76 47.55
C GLY A 25 -25.95 -15.86 48.22
N ASN A 26 -26.34 -16.86 47.42
CA ASN A 26 -27.13 -18.02 47.84
C ASN A 26 -26.32 -19.30 47.62
N THR A 27 -26.33 -20.23 48.58
CA THR A 27 -25.74 -21.57 48.43
C THR A 27 -26.79 -22.59 47.99
N GLY A 28 -26.41 -23.61 47.22
CA GLY A 28 -27.30 -24.74 46.88
C GLY A 28 -28.44 -24.42 45.90
N THR A 29 -28.23 -23.53 44.93
CA THR A 29 -29.27 -23.12 43.98
C THR A 29 -29.75 -24.26 43.06
N ALA A 30 -31.05 -24.27 42.76
CA ALA A 30 -31.70 -25.16 41.80
C ALA A 30 -32.05 -24.39 40.50
N PRO A 31 -31.41 -24.68 39.33
CA PRO A 31 -31.54 -23.89 38.11
C PRO A 31 -32.96 -23.70 37.55
N GLY A 32 -33.93 -24.56 37.92
CA GLY A 32 -35.32 -24.47 37.44
C GLY A 32 -36.25 -23.61 38.29
N THR A 33 -35.87 -23.28 39.53
CA THR A 33 -36.69 -22.50 40.47
C THR A 33 -35.98 -21.26 41.00
N ASP A 34 -34.65 -21.28 41.04
CA ASP A 34 -33.84 -20.22 41.64
C ASP A 34 -33.19 -19.40 40.53
N PHE A 35 -33.62 -18.14 40.39
CA PHE A 35 -33.09 -17.24 39.38
C PHE A 35 -33.22 -15.77 39.80
N ILE A 36 -32.40 -14.92 39.20
CA ILE A 36 -32.55 -13.47 39.24
C ILE A 36 -33.39 -13.07 38.02
N GLY A 37 -34.66 -12.73 38.23
CA GLY A 37 -35.53 -12.32 37.12
C GLY A 37 -37.00 -12.17 37.53
N THR A 38 -37.89 -12.29 36.54
CA THR A 38 -39.35 -12.24 36.72
C THR A 38 -39.99 -13.59 36.35
N THR A 39 -41.07 -13.96 37.03
CA THR A 39 -41.90 -15.14 36.70
C THR A 39 -43.01 -14.82 35.70
N ASP A 40 -43.20 -13.54 35.39
CA ASP A 40 -44.17 -13.03 34.43
C ASP A 40 -43.48 -12.35 33.23
N ASN A 41 -44.28 -11.92 32.25
CA ASN A 41 -43.82 -11.30 31.02
C ASN A 41 -43.43 -9.81 31.21
N LYS A 42 -42.60 -9.53 32.22
CA LYS A 42 -42.10 -8.18 32.56
C LYS A 42 -40.59 -8.11 32.39
N SER A 43 -40.06 -6.89 32.31
CA SER A 43 -38.62 -6.69 32.16
C SER A 43 -37.91 -6.83 33.50
N VAL A 44 -36.70 -7.38 33.51
CA VAL A 44 -35.79 -7.30 34.65
C VAL A 44 -35.09 -5.95 34.61
N ILE A 45 -35.25 -5.11 35.64
CA ILE A 45 -34.78 -3.72 35.67
C ILE A 45 -33.59 -3.59 36.62
N PHE A 46 -32.50 -2.96 36.16
CA PHE A 46 -31.35 -2.61 36.98
C PHE A 46 -31.32 -1.10 37.21
N LYS A 47 -31.15 -0.71 38.48
CA LYS A 47 -31.20 0.69 38.92
C LYS A 47 -29.96 1.08 39.72
N THR A 48 -29.58 2.35 39.62
CA THR A 48 -28.70 3.01 40.59
C THR A 48 -29.38 4.29 41.08
N ASN A 49 -29.31 4.55 42.39
CA ASN A 49 -30.02 5.66 43.03
C ASN A 49 -31.51 5.73 42.62
N ASN A 50 -32.20 4.57 42.68
CA ASN A 50 -33.61 4.38 42.28
C ASN A 50 -33.95 4.76 40.81
N THR A 51 -32.96 5.01 39.96
CA THR A 51 -33.14 5.36 38.54
C THR A 51 -32.80 4.16 37.66
N GLU A 52 -33.67 3.79 36.71
CA GLU A 52 -33.39 2.74 35.70
C GLU A 52 -32.13 3.10 34.91
N LYS A 53 -31.23 2.13 34.75
CA LYS A 53 -30.00 2.26 33.94
C LYS A 53 -29.97 1.28 32.78
N MET A 54 -30.47 0.07 33.00
CA MET A 54 -30.63 -0.94 31.96
C MET A 54 -31.75 -1.91 32.32
N LYS A 55 -32.25 -2.64 31.32
CA LYS A 55 -33.21 -3.73 31.50
C LYS A 55 -33.00 -4.85 30.50
N ILE A 56 -33.48 -6.04 30.86
CA ILE A 56 -33.70 -7.15 29.94
C ILE A 56 -35.20 -7.21 29.64
N THR A 57 -35.57 -6.99 28.39
CA THR A 57 -36.99 -7.03 27.96
C THR A 57 -37.54 -8.45 27.96
N PRO A 58 -38.88 -8.63 27.92
CA PRO A 58 -39.46 -9.97 27.83
C PRO A 58 -39.11 -10.72 26.53
N ASN A 59 -38.65 -10.00 25.50
CA ASN A 59 -38.15 -10.57 24.24
C ASN A 59 -36.63 -10.86 24.28
N GLY A 60 -35.98 -10.79 25.45
CA GLY A 60 -34.56 -11.11 25.61
C GLY A 60 -33.57 -10.01 25.20
N ARG A 61 -34.03 -8.81 24.84
CA ARG A 61 -33.14 -7.69 24.48
C ARG A 61 -32.59 -6.98 25.71
N PHE A 62 -31.29 -6.71 25.73
CA PHE A 62 -30.66 -5.73 26.62
C PHE A 62 -30.93 -4.31 26.11
N ILE A 63 -31.44 -3.44 26.97
CA ILE A 63 -31.77 -2.06 26.64
C ILE A 63 -31.23 -1.15 27.75
N PHE A 64 -30.42 -0.16 27.38
CA PHE A 64 -30.00 0.90 28.29
C PHE A 64 -31.10 1.95 28.47
N PHE A 65 -31.04 2.73 29.54
CA PHE A 65 -32.09 3.71 29.84
C PHE A 65 -32.14 4.85 28.81
N ASN A 66 -33.36 5.30 28.46
CA ASN A 66 -33.66 6.46 27.60
C ASN A 66 -33.03 6.43 26.19
N VAL A 67 -33.26 5.32 25.52
CA VAL A 67 -32.41 4.91 24.41
C VAL A 67 -33.30 4.51 23.23
N THR A 68 -34.45 3.88 23.46
CA THR A 68 -35.35 3.44 22.38
C THR A 68 -36.38 4.47 21.93
N SER A 69 -36.23 5.77 22.25
CA SER A 69 -37.25 6.76 21.88
C SER A 69 -37.15 7.12 20.39
N PRO A 70 -38.26 7.19 19.64
CA PRO A 70 -38.25 7.58 18.24
C PRO A 70 -37.60 8.96 18.04
N GLY A 71 -36.73 9.09 17.03
CA GLY A 71 -36.07 10.35 16.68
C GLY A 71 -34.87 10.77 17.54
N GLN A 72 -34.52 10.01 18.58
CA GLN A 72 -33.29 10.29 19.36
C GLN A 72 -32.04 9.83 18.59
N VAL A 73 -31.06 10.73 18.48
CA VAL A 73 -29.67 10.41 18.12
C VAL A 73 -28.91 10.13 19.42
N TRP A 74 -28.20 9.01 19.48
CA TRP A 74 -27.61 8.52 20.72
C TRP A 74 -26.20 9.02 20.90
N ASP A 75 -25.97 9.83 21.93
CA ASP A 75 -24.70 10.48 22.28
C ASP A 75 -23.97 9.81 23.44
N LYS A 76 -24.30 8.55 23.77
CA LYS A 76 -23.72 7.86 24.94
C LYS A 76 -22.63 6.89 24.54
N ASN A 77 -21.71 6.69 25.47
CA ASN A 77 -20.72 5.63 25.36
C ASN A 77 -21.31 4.29 25.80
N LEU A 78 -20.85 3.21 25.19
CA LEU A 78 -21.17 1.83 25.58
C LEU A 78 -19.89 1.11 26.00
N PHE A 79 -19.78 0.77 27.28
CA PHE A 79 -18.57 0.17 27.84
C PHE A 79 -18.83 -1.17 28.50
N PHE A 80 -18.02 -2.17 28.15
CA PHE A 80 -17.96 -3.49 28.80
C PHE A 80 -16.50 -3.85 29.08
N GLY A 81 -16.11 -3.85 30.36
CA GLY A 81 -14.74 -4.16 30.82
C GLY A 81 -13.71 -3.04 30.64
N GLY A 82 -14.09 -1.92 30.02
CA GLY A 82 -13.24 -0.75 29.77
C GLY A 82 -13.98 0.57 29.97
N GLY A 83 -13.43 1.66 29.42
CA GLY A 83 -13.95 3.02 29.53
C GLY A 83 -13.60 3.72 30.85
N VAL A 84 -14.07 4.96 30.98
CA VAL A 84 -14.01 5.75 32.22
C VAL A 84 -15.42 6.07 32.69
N ASP A 85 -15.62 6.28 33.99
CA ASP A 85 -16.95 6.46 34.59
C ASP A 85 -17.59 7.83 34.26
N ASN A 86 -16.77 8.86 34.08
CA ASN A 86 -17.23 10.24 33.83
C ASN A 86 -16.51 10.88 32.63
N PRO A 87 -16.66 10.33 31.41
CA PRO A 87 -16.09 10.94 30.22
C PRO A 87 -16.91 12.17 29.82
N THR A 88 -16.22 13.16 29.26
CA THR A 88 -16.83 14.27 28.53
C THR A 88 -17.01 13.96 27.05
N GLY A 89 -16.31 12.95 26.53
CA GLY A 89 -16.45 12.45 25.16
C GLY A 89 -17.62 11.47 25.00
N PHE A 90 -18.13 11.38 23.78
CA PHE A 90 -19.38 10.69 23.42
C PHE A 90 -19.19 9.65 22.32
N TYR A 91 -20.21 8.82 22.06
CA TYR A 91 -20.26 7.86 20.94
C TYR A 91 -19.17 6.77 20.93
N ASN A 92 -18.46 6.56 22.04
CA ASN A 92 -17.44 5.53 22.14
C ASN A 92 -18.05 4.16 22.43
N THR A 93 -17.52 3.11 21.80
CA THR A 93 -17.86 1.71 22.09
C THR A 93 -16.61 0.98 22.58
N ALA A 94 -16.67 0.37 23.76
CA ALA A 94 -15.59 -0.43 24.32
C ALA A 94 -16.11 -1.83 24.71
N PHE A 95 -15.44 -2.86 24.22
CA PHE A 95 -15.66 -4.24 24.64
C PHE A 95 -14.32 -4.94 24.83
N GLY A 96 -13.89 -5.06 26.09
CA GLY A 96 -12.64 -5.72 26.46
C GLY A 96 -11.97 -5.09 27.66
N MET A 97 -11.35 -5.94 28.48
CA MET A 97 -10.69 -5.51 29.71
C MET A 97 -9.61 -4.47 29.41
N GLY A 98 -9.64 -3.33 30.09
CA GLY A 98 -8.62 -2.28 29.98
C GLY A 98 -8.70 -1.43 28.71
N SER A 99 -9.75 -1.57 27.90
CA SER A 99 -9.96 -0.71 26.72
C SER A 99 -10.43 0.69 27.11
N LEU A 100 -10.01 1.74 26.39
CA LEU A 100 -10.42 3.15 26.59
C LEU A 100 -10.33 3.70 28.04
N THR A 101 -9.45 3.18 28.89
CA THR A 101 -9.39 3.54 30.33
C THR A 101 -8.81 4.94 30.61
N GLN A 102 -8.28 5.62 29.60
CA GLN A 102 -7.76 6.98 29.70
C GLN A 102 -8.54 7.99 28.84
N ASN A 103 -9.58 7.55 28.11
CA ASN A 103 -10.29 8.43 27.17
C ASN A 103 -11.26 9.34 27.92
N THR A 104 -10.85 10.60 28.13
CA THR A 104 -11.65 11.56 28.92
C THR A 104 -12.52 12.47 28.07
N ASN A 105 -12.11 12.79 26.83
CA ASN A 105 -12.84 13.74 25.97
C ASN A 105 -12.94 13.33 24.49
N GLY A 106 -12.27 12.26 24.06
CA GLY A 106 -12.34 11.75 22.69
C GLY A 106 -13.68 11.08 22.37
N ASN A 107 -14.12 11.21 21.13
CA ASN A 107 -15.44 10.83 20.65
C ASN A 107 -15.37 9.74 19.58
N GLY A 108 -16.44 8.96 19.43
CA GLY A 108 -16.61 8.09 18.26
C GLY A 108 -15.62 6.92 18.16
N ASN A 109 -14.91 6.57 19.23
CA ASN A 109 -13.92 5.49 19.18
C ASN A 109 -14.57 4.11 19.36
N THR A 110 -14.18 3.14 18.54
CA THR A 110 -14.55 1.72 18.67
C THR A 110 -13.33 0.93 19.14
N ALA A 111 -13.39 0.34 20.34
CA ALA A 111 -12.32 -0.46 20.94
C ALA A 111 -12.84 -1.88 21.27
N LEU A 112 -12.39 -2.88 20.53
CA LEU A 112 -12.76 -4.28 20.73
C LEU A 112 -11.51 -5.12 21.01
N GLY A 113 -11.34 -5.57 22.25
CA GLY A 113 -10.19 -6.37 22.67
C GLY A 113 -9.56 -5.92 23.98
N ASN A 114 -8.65 -6.73 24.51
CA ASN A 114 -7.92 -6.41 25.73
C ASN A 114 -6.89 -5.30 25.49
N ASN A 115 -6.89 -4.28 26.35
CA ASN A 115 -6.01 -3.09 26.31
C ASN A 115 -6.07 -2.29 24.99
N THR A 116 -7.10 -2.49 24.18
CA THR A 116 -7.30 -1.76 22.92
C THR A 116 -7.55 -0.29 23.20
N LEU A 117 -6.80 0.61 22.56
CA LEU A 117 -6.88 2.07 22.80
C LEU A 117 -6.73 2.48 24.29
N SER A 118 -5.98 1.72 25.10
CA SER A 118 -5.98 1.95 26.57
C SER A 118 -5.41 3.31 27.00
N LEU A 119 -4.49 3.89 26.23
CA LEU A 119 -3.80 5.14 26.59
C LEU A 119 -4.30 6.38 25.83
N ILE A 120 -5.37 6.27 25.03
CA ILE A 120 -5.90 7.41 24.29
C ILE A 120 -6.57 8.39 25.27
N THR A 121 -6.25 9.68 25.14
CA THR A 121 -6.78 10.72 26.04
C THR A 121 -7.79 11.64 25.37
N ASN A 122 -7.56 12.00 24.10
CA ASN A 122 -8.29 13.06 23.38
C ASN A 122 -8.39 12.87 21.85
N GLY A 123 -8.31 11.62 21.39
CA GLY A 123 -8.45 11.31 19.97
C GLY A 123 -9.85 10.85 19.58
N ASP A 124 -10.25 11.19 18.35
CA ASP A 124 -11.61 10.97 17.85
C ASP A 124 -11.64 9.95 16.71
N ASP A 125 -12.77 9.25 16.55
CA ASP A 125 -13.10 8.44 15.37
C ASP A 125 -12.09 7.33 15.04
N ASN A 126 -11.48 6.72 16.06
CA ASN A 126 -10.59 5.57 15.85
C ASN A 126 -11.36 4.24 15.94
N VAL A 127 -11.03 3.31 15.05
CA VAL A 127 -11.51 1.93 15.10
C VAL A 127 -10.32 1.04 15.44
N ALA A 128 -10.35 0.37 16.58
CA ALA A 128 -9.32 -0.56 17.01
C ALA A 128 -9.93 -1.91 17.42
N VAL A 129 -9.46 -2.99 16.81
CA VAL A 129 -9.98 -4.35 17.01
C VAL A 129 -8.80 -5.31 17.16
N GLY A 130 -8.72 -6.01 18.28
CA GLY A 130 -7.64 -6.94 18.60
C GLY A 130 -6.87 -6.51 19.85
N GLN A 131 -6.27 -7.50 20.51
CA GLN A 131 -5.49 -7.29 21.72
C GLN A 131 -4.32 -6.32 21.47
N ASN A 132 -4.17 -5.33 22.37
CA ASN A 132 -3.22 -4.21 22.29
C ASN A 132 -3.28 -3.36 21.00
N SER A 133 -4.32 -3.47 20.19
CA SER A 133 -4.45 -2.62 19.01
C SER A 133 -4.54 -1.14 19.44
N MET A 134 -3.68 -0.29 18.87
CA MET A 134 -3.49 1.14 19.25
C MET A 134 -3.26 1.39 20.75
N ARG A 135 -2.67 0.44 21.48
CA ARG A 135 -2.55 0.52 22.95
C ARG A 135 -1.82 1.77 23.45
N ASN A 136 -0.70 2.14 22.81
CA ASN A 136 0.18 3.22 23.28
C ASN A 136 -0.02 4.55 22.55
N THR A 137 -1.21 4.78 22.00
CA THR A 137 -1.60 6.00 21.31
C THR A 137 -2.24 6.97 22.28
N ALA A 138 -1.67 8.17 22.43
CA ALA A 138 -2.13 9.17 23.39
C ALA A 138 -3.11 10.19 22.78
N SER A 139 -2.83 10.63 21.55
CA SER A 139 -3.60 11.64 20.82
C SER A 139 -3.53 11.35 19.32
N ALA A 140 -4.56 10.71 18.78
CA ALA A 140 -4.66 10.41 17.35
C ALA A 140 -6.12 10.27 16.92
N SER A 141 -6.43 10.61 15.68
CA SER A 141 -7.82 10.58 15.20
C SER A 141 -7.96 9.90 13.84
N MET A 142 -9.14 9.36 13.55
CA MET A 142 -9.48 8.78 12.25
C MET A 142 -8.58 7.60 11.82
N ASN A 143 -8.09 6.79 12.76
CA ASN A 143 -7.26 5.62 12.45
C ASN A 143 -8.07 4.33 12.51
N THR A 144 -7.74 3.37 11.65
CA THR A 144 -8.30 2.01 11.67
C THR A 144 -7.20 1.00 11.96
N ALA A 145 -7.32 0.25 13.03
CA ALA A 145 -6.37 -0.76 13.48
C ALA A 145 -7.11 -2.09 13.70
N VAL A 146 -6.80 -3.13 12.93
CA VAL A 146 -7.47 -4.44 13.04
C VAL A 146 -6.43 -5.54 13.06
N GLY A 147 -6.22 -6.15 14.23
CA GLY A 147 -5.26 -7.23 14.45
C GLY A 147 -4.57 -7.10 15.79
N MET A 148 -4.01 -8.20 16.28
CA MET A 148 -3.19 -8.18 17.50
C MET A 148 -1.97 -7.28 17.28
N ASN A 149 -1.76 -6.32 18.18
CA ASN A 149 -0.68 -5.34 18.13
C ASN A 149 -0.66 -4.45 16.86
N ALA A 150 -1.78 -4.35 16.11
CA ALA A 150 -1.88 -3.39 15.01
C ALA A 150 -1.79 -1.96 15.57
N LEU A 151 -0.87 -1.14 15.05
CA LEU A 151 -0.58 0.21 15.53
C LEU A 151 -0.23 0.31 17.05
N GLU A 152 0.29 -0.76 17.68
CA GLU A 152 0.47 -0.82 19.14
C GLU A 152 1.33 0.32 19.73
N HIS A 153 2.39 0.74 19.03
CA HIS A 153 3.32 1.79 19.48
C HIS A 153 3.12 3.14 18.77
N PHE A 154 2.02 3.30 18.03
CA PHE A 154 1.64 4.55 17.37
C PHE A 154 1.45 5.68 18.39
N LYS A 155 2.11 6.82 18.20
CA LYS A 155 2.10 7.93 19.18
C LYS A 155 1.03 8.96 18.88
N THR A 156 1.07 9.49 17.66
CA THR A 156 0.18 10.53 17.14
C THR A 156 0.03 10.39 15.64
N GLY A 157 -1.05 10.94 15.08
CA GLY A 157 -1.26 11.03 13.63
C GLY A 157 -2.71 10.84 13.25
N VAL A 158 -3.01 11.02 11.97
CA VAL A 158 -4.36 10.99 11.44
C VAL A 158 -4.46 10.05 10.24
N GLY A 159 -5.58 9.35 10.12
CA GLY A 159 -5.95 8.68 8.88
C GLY A 159 -5.13 7.42 8.55
N ASN A 160 -4.50 6.77 9.53
CA ASN A 160 -3.72 5.55 9.28
C ASN A 160 -4.61 4.30 9.32
N VAL A 161 -4.32 3.33 8.44
CA VAL A 161 -5.00 2.04 8.36
C VAL A 161 -3.98 0.92 8.55
N GLY A 162 -3.98 0.28 9.71
CA GLY A 162 -3.18 -0.91 10.01
C GLY A 162 -4.06 -2.15 10.15
N ILE A 163 -4.00 -3.07 9.20
CA ILE A 163 -4.78 -4.32 9.23
C ILE A 163 -3.83 -5.51 9.17
N GLY A 164 -3.92 -6.42 10.13
CA GLY A 164 -3.05 -7.57 10.29
C GLY A 164 -2.21 -7.50 11.57
N THR A 165 -1.77 -8.67 12.05
CA THR A 165 -0.98 -8.77 13.28
C THR A 165 0.31 -7.97 13.17
N SER A 166 0.55 -7.07 14.13
CA SER A 166 1.73 -6.19 14.17
C SER A 166 1.92 -5.29 12.94
N SER A 167 0.87 -5.04 12.15
CA SER A 167 0.90 -4.02 11.09
C SER A 167 1.15 -2.65 11.73
N MET A 168 2.18 -1.94 11.27
CA MET A 168 2.67 -0.69 11.87
C MET A 168 2.88 -0.76 13.39
N GLY A 169 3.17 -1.96 13.91
CA GLY A 169 3.02 -2.23 15.34
C GLY A 169 4.18 -1.79 16.22
N SER A 170 5.40 -1.66 15.70
CA SER A 170 6.63 -1.52 16.50
C SER A 170 7.31 -0.16 16.42
N GLY A 171 6.95 0.70 15.48
CA GLY A 171 7.55 2.01 15.33
C GLY A 171 6.87 3.07 16.18
N GLY A 172 7.63 4.05 16.66
CA GLY A 172 7.11 5.24 17.37
C GLY A 172 6.44 6.21 16.42
N LEU A 173 5.53 5.69 15.59
CA LEU A 173 5.00 6.38 14.43
C LEU A 173 4.30 7.69 14.84
N THR A 174 4.70 8.75 14.15
CA THR A 174 4.12 10.10 14.21
C THR A 174 3.53 10.53 12.85
N GLY A 175 3.47 9.62 11.88
CA GLY A 175 3.05 9.88 10.51
C GLY A 175 1.56 9.71 10.24
N GLU A 176 1.13 10.16 9.07
CA GLU A 176 -0.27 10.30 8.68
C GLU A 176 -0.58 9.62 7.35
N PHE A 177 -1.85 9.22 7.18
CA PHE A 177 -2.39 8.68 5.93
C PHE A 177 -1.60 7.49 5.35
N ASN A 178 -1.06 6.62 6.22
CA ASN A 178 -0.44 5.37 5.80
C ASN A 178 -1.44 4.22 5.80
N VAL A 179 -1.35 3.35 4.81
CA VAL A 179 -2.09 2.09 4.71
C VAL A 179 -1.09 0.94 4.81
N ALA A 180 -1.28 0.05 5.77
CA ALA A 180 -0.49 -1.17 5.95
C ALA A 180 -1.42 -2.37 6.17
N ILE A 181 -1.49 -3.26 5.18
CA ILE A 181 -2.38 -4.42 5.22
C ILE A 181 -1.54 -5.70 5.08
N GLY A 182 -1.49 -6.50 6.14
CA GLY A 182 -0.75 -7.76 6.21
C GLY A 182 0.00 -7.91 7.53
N THR A 183 0.34 -9.16 7.88
CA THR A 183 1.15 -9.45 9.08
C THR A 183 2.51 -8.75 8.99
N SER A 184 2.85 -7.95 10.00
CA SER A 184 4.06 -7.13 10.06
C SER A 184 4.27 -6.18 8.87
N ALA A 185 3.23 -5.84 8.10
CA ALA A 185 3.34 -4.84 7.04
C ALA A 185 3.73 -3.49 7.65
N LEU A 186 4.75 -2.84 7.09
CA LEU A 186 5.24 -1.52 7.53
C LEU A 186 5.54 -1.46 9.05
N ARG A 187 5.98 -2.57 9.66
CA ARG A 187 6.01 -2.74 11.13
C ARG A 187 6.85 -1.69 11.89
N TYR A 188 7.98 -1.25 11.34
CA TYR A 188 8.94 -0.40 12.04
C TYR A 188 8.95 1.08 11.61
N ILE A 189 7.87 1.55 10.96
CA ILE A 189 7.76 2.95 10.56
C ILE A 189 7.77 3.90 11.76
N ASN A 190 8.72 4.84 11.78
CA ASN A 190 8.84 5.85 12.83
C ASN A 190 8.33 7.21 12.35
N ASN A 191 8.63 7.56 11.09
CA ASN A 191 8.19 8.82 10.47
C ASN A 191 7.95 8.60 8.98
N GLY A 192 6.82 9.04 8.45
CA GLY A 192 6.47 8.82 7.06
C GLY A 192 4.99 8.99 6.81
N ASN A 193 4.65 9.61 5.68
CA ASN A 193 3.27 9.89 5.32
C ASN A 193 2.93 9.26 3.97
N TYR A 194 1.64 9.02 3.74
CA TYR A 194 1.12 8.65 2.42
C TYR A 194 1.73 7.36 1.85
N ASN A 195 2.12 6.40 2.69
CA ASN A 195 2.60 5.10 2.23
C ASN A 195 1.43 4.12 2.06
N THR A 196 1.40 3.36 0.96
CA THR A 196 0.43 2.28 0.71
C THR A 196 1.16 0.95 0.61
N ILE A 197 1.08 0.14 1.66
CA ILE A 197 1.82 -1.11 1.83
C ILE A 197 0.83 -2.27 2.01
N ILE A 198 0.82 -3.21 1.07
CA ILE A 198 -0.09 -4.35 1.08
C ILE A 198 0.70 -5.64 0.90
N GLY A 199 0.67 -6.51 1.90
CA GLY A 199 1.32 -7.81 1.92
C GLY A 199 2.07 -8.07 3.22
N GLY A 200 2.09 -9.33 3.65
CA GLY A 200 2.78 -9.71 4.88
C GLY A 200 4.29 -9.52 4.75
N GLU A 201 4.93 -9.00 5.80
CA GLU A 201 6.38 -8.74 5.85
C GLU A 201 6.89 -7.75 4.79
N SER A 202 5.98 -7.02 4.14
CA SER A 202 6.29 -5.98 3.16
C SER A 202 6.76 -4.71 3.85
N PHE A 203 7.84 -4.11 3.33
CA PHE A 203 8.41 -2.86 3.85
C PHE A 203 8.61 -2.88 5.37
N ARG A 204 8.87 -4.07 5.93
CA ARG A 204 8.87 -4.31 7.37
C ARG A 204 9.77 -3.33 8.12
N SER A 205 10.95 -3.03 7.57
CA SER A 205 12.01 -2.25 8.20
C SER A 205 11.99 -0.76 7.89
N LEU A 206 11.06 -0.25 7.07
CA LEU A 206 11.05 1.16 6.69
C LEU A 206 10.87 2.01 7.95
N ALA A 207 11.89 2.78 8.33
CA ALA A 207 11.87 3.63 9.50
C ALA A 207 11.50 5.08 9.15
N LYS A 208 11.94 5.57 7.97
CA LYS A 208 11.68 6.93 7.49
C LYS A 208 11.38 6.99 5.99
N GLY A 209 10.19 7.37 5.57
CA GLY A 209 9.90 7.46 4.14
C GLY A 209 8.46 7.79 3.83
N SER A 210 8.21 8.49 2.73
CA SER A 210 6.86 8.91 2.35
C SER A 210 6.53 8.57 0.90
N ASN A 211 5.24 8.56 0.57
CA ASN A 211 4.73 8.38 -0.79
C ASN A 211 5.16 7.06 -1.44
N ASN A 212 5.39 6.00 -0.66
CA ASN A 212 5.78 4.70 -1.22
C ASN A 212 4.54 3.83 -1.47
N ILE A 213 4.53 3.12 -2.58
CA ILE A 213 3.57 2.06 -2.89
C ILE A 213 4.34 0.73 -2.89
N ASN A 214 4.00 -0.18 -1.98
CA ASN A 214 4.55 -1.52 -1.98
C ASN A 214 3.44 -2.57 -1.94
N ILE A 215 3.45 -3.51 -2.88
CA ILE A 215 2.45 -4.57 -2.95
C ILE A 215 3.14 -5.93 -3.14
N GLY A 216 2.92 -6.86 -2.20
CA GLY A 216 3.32 -8.26 -2.25
C GLY A 216 4.00 -8.75 -0.97
N HIS A 217 4.40 -10.03 -0.93
CA HIS A 217 4.91 -10.69 0.26
C HIS A 217 6.42 -10.54 0.43
N ALA A 218 6.86 -10.28 1.67
CA ALA A 218 8.27 -10.13 2.06
C ALA A 218 9.02 -9.18 1.11
N ASN A 219 8.30 -8.17 0.63
CA ASN A 219 8.73 -7.36 -0.49
C ASN A 219 9.52 -6.16 0.03
N ALA A 220 10.75 -5.98 -0.48
CA ALA A 220 11.64 -4.90 -0.12
C ALA A 220 11.78 -4.66 1.41
N GLY A 221 11.78 -5.76 2.19
CA GLY A 221 11.70 -5.73 3.65
C GLY A 221 12.93 -5.18 4.38
N LEU A 222 14.03 -4.91 3.67
CA LEU A 222 15.29 -4.38 4.22
C LEU A 222 15.44 -2.85 4.06
N ILE A 223 14.54 -2.20 3.33
CA ILE A 223 14.55 -0.75 3.17
C ILE A 223 14.32 -0.10 4.54
N THR A 224 15.19 0.83 4.93
CA THR A 224 15.10 1.55 6.21
C THR A 224 14.76 3.03 6.02
N SER A 225 15.02 3.58 4.84
CA SER A 225 14.54 4.90 4.44
C SER A 225 14.19 4.95 2.95
N GLY A 226 13.58 6.03 2.47
CA GLY A 226 13.32 6.19 1.03
C GLY A 226 11.91 6.65 0.71
N SER A 227 11.74 7.42 -0.35
CA SER A 227 10.46 8.01 -0.74
C SER A 227 10.13 7.83 -2.22
N ASN A 228 8.84 7.98 -2.54
CA ASN A 228 8.33 8.00 -3.90
C ASN A 228 8.62 6.71 -4.70
N ASN A 229 8.73 5.56 -4.02
CA ASN A 229 9.01 4.28 -4.67
C ASN A 229 7.72 3.52 -4.98
N ILE A 230 7.69 2.80 -6.11
CA ILE A 230 6.61 1.87 -6.46
C ILE A 230 7.23 0.49 -6.67
N ILE A 231 6.95 -0.44 -5.75
CA ILE A 231 7.57 -1.78 -5.77
C ILE A 231 6.48 -2.84 -5.66
N ILE A 232 6.28 -3.60 -6.73
CA ILE A 232 5.16 -4.56 -6.85
C ILE A 232 5.69 -5.94 -7.21
N GLY A 233 5.45 -6.92 -6.34
CA GLY A 233 5.88 -8.31 -6.51
C GLY A 233 6.26 -8.94 -5.17
N ASN A 234 6.85 -10.14 -5.22
CA ASN A 234 7.26 -10.86 -4.01
C ASN A 234 8.78 -10.89 -3.94
N PHE A 235 9.33 -10.72 -2.73
CA PHE A 235 10.76 -10.80 -2.45
C PHE A 235 11.64 -9.88 -3.33
N ILE A 236 11.11 -8.73 -3.80
CA ILE A 236 11.90 -7.79 -4.59
C ILE A 236 12.97 -7.15 -3.69
N LYS A 237 14.17 -7.05 -4.25
CA LYS A 237 15.26 -6.23 -3.71
C LYS A 237 15.44 -5.04 -4.64
N THR A 238 15.32 -3.84 -4.09
CA THR A 238 15.61 -2.60 -4.82
C THR A 238 17.10 -2.49 -5.10
N TYR A 239 17.45 -1.65 -6.07
CA TYR A 239 18.86 -1.40 -6.40
C TYR A 239 19.59 -0.79 -5.22
N ASN A 240 19.02 0.28 -4.63
CA ASN A 240 19.45 0.75 -3.32
C ASN A 240 18.66 -0.03 -2.26
N ALA A 241 19.32 -0.99 -1.62
CA ALA A 241 18.69 -1.93 -0.70
C ALA A 241 18.21 -1.30 0.62
N THR A 242 18.59 -0.05 0.92
CA THR A 242 18.29 0.61 2.20
C THR A 242 17.57 1.94 2.07
N SER A 243 17.78 2.66 0.97
CA SER A 243 17.34 4.06 0.78
C SER A 243 16.96 4.41 -0.68
N PRO A 244 16.10 3.63 -1.35
CA PRO A 244 15.70 3.96 -2.72
C PRO A 244 14.84 5.23 -2.76
N GLU A 245 15.00 5.99 -3.84
CA GLU A 245 14.27 7.23 -4.08
C GLU A 245 13.80 7.23 -5.54
N ASN A 246 12.51 7.49 -5.77
CA ASN A 246 11.90 7.53 -7.10
C ASN A 246 12.14 6.25 -7.93
N GLU A 247 12.19 5.09 -7.26
CA GLU A 247 12.39 3.79 -7.91
C GLU A 247 11.06 3.15 -8.28
N LEU A 248 10.94 2.68 -9.52
CA LEU A 248 9.90 1.76 -9.95
C LEU A 248 10.51 0.36 -10.07
N ASN A 249 9.89 -0.65 -9.49
CA ASN A 249 10.24 -2.05 -9.73
C ASN A 249 8.99 -2.94 -9.65
N ILE A 250 8.60 -3.50 -10.80
CA ILE A 250 7.50 -4.45 -10.91
C ILE A 250 8.09 -5.79 -11.32
N GLY A 251 8.07 -6.74 -10.39
CA GLY A 251 8.49 -8.13 -10.60
C GLY A 251 9.95 -8.33 -11.03
N ASN A 252 10.83 -7.35 -10.81
CA ASN A 252 12.18 -7.30 -11.40
C ASN A 252 12.21 -7.31 -12.94
N TRP A 253 11.11 -6.95 -13.58
CA TRP A 253 10.97 -6.93 -15.04
C TRP A 253 10.73 -5.54 -15.60
N ILE A 254 9.90 -4.73 -14.93
CA ILE A 254 9.75 -3.32 -15.29
C ILE A 254 10.41 -2.53 -14.18
N VAL A 255 11.49 -1.84 -14.52
CA VAL A 255 12.24 -1.01 -13.58
C VAL A 255 12.19 0.44 -14.03
N GLY A 256 12.36 1.36 -13.09
CA GLY A 256 12.44 2.77 -13.43
C GLY A 256 13.19 3.58 -12.39
N ASN A 257 13.74 4.69 -12.85
CA ASN A 257 14.46 5.66 -12.04
C ASN A 257 14.19 7.06 -12.57
N ASN A 258 13.51 7.90 -11.78
CA ASN A 258 13.23 9.31 -12.11
C ASN A 258 12.68 9.54 -13.54
N GLY A 259 11.69 8.73 -13.94
CA GLY A 259 11.02 8.83 -15.24
C GLY A 259 11.74 8.14 -16.41
N THR A 260 12.89 7.53 -16.19
CA THR A 260 13.50 6.56 -17.13
C THR A 260 12.93 5.17 -16.85
N ILE A 261 12.51 4.44 -17.90
CA ILE A 261 11.91 3.11 -17.78
C ILE A 261 12.79 2.05 -18.45
N GLY A 262 12.90 0.89 -17.82
CA GLY A 262 13.55 -0.30 -18.35
C GLY A 262 12.61 -1.47 -18.39
N ILE A 263 12.68 -2.25 -19.46
CA ILE A 263 12.04 -3.56 -19.59
C ILE A 263 13.13 -4.61 -19.69
N GLY A 264 13.12 -5.55 -18.74
CA GLY A 264 14.10 -6.62 -18.61
C GLY A 264 14.91 -6.55 -17.32
N GLN A 265 15.90 -7.44 -17.17
CA GLN A 265 16.75 -7.53 -15.99
C GLN A 265 18.03 -6.71 -16.14
N PHE A 266 18.13 -5.64 -15.37
CA PHE A 266 19.31 -4.76 -15.32
C PHE A 266 20.12 -5.03 -14.04
N SER A 267 21.44 -5.12 -14.17
CA SER A 267 22.38 -5.32 -13.06
C SER A 267 22.73 -4.02 -12.33
N THR A 268 22.48 -2.87 -12.96
CA THR A 268 22.68 -1.53 -12.41
C THR A 268 21.39 -0.74 -12.49
N GLN A 269 21.23 0.24 -11.60
CA GLN A 269 20.10 1.17 -11.68
C GLN A 269 20.16 1.96 -12.99
N LEU A 270 19.01 2.22 -13.60
CA LEU A 270 18.94 3.04 -14.81
C LEU A 270 19.39 4.47 -14.55
N PRO A 271 19.96 5.17 -15.55
CA PRO A 271 20.34 6.57 -15.42
C PRO A 271 19.10 7.46 -15.17
N ALA A 272 19.12 8.21 -14.07
CA ALA A 272 18.01 9.07 -13.66
C ALA A 272 17.72 10.20 -14.67
N ASP A 273 18.77 10.74 -15.30
CA ASP A 273 18.67 11.74 -16.36
C ASP A 273 18.38 11.13 -17.74
N GLY A 274 18.45 9.80 -17.85
CA GLY A 274 18.31 9.04 -19.09
C GLY A 274 19.57 9.02 -19.94
N VAL A 275 20.70 9.56 -19.47
CA VAL A 275 21.95 9.58 -20.25
C VAL A 275 22.59 8.19 -20.20
N SER A 276 22.70 7.55 -21.37
CA SER A 276 23.33 6.25 -21.56
C SER A 276 24.87 6.37 -21.55
N ALA A 277 25.57 5.24 -21.59
CA ALA A 277 27.04 5.18 -21.58
C ALA A 277 27.68 5.86 -22.80
N ASP A 278 26.93 6.00 -23.89
CA ASP A 278 27.28 6.73 -25.11
C ASP A 278 27.12 8.26 -24.98
N GLY A 279 26.54 8.76 -23.88
CA GLY A 279 26.25 10.18 -23.66
C GLY A 279 24.94 10.67 -24.29
N ALA A 280 24.22 9.83 -25.04
CA ALA A 280 22.91 10.12 -25.59
C ALA A 280 21.81 9.85 -24.55
N LYS A 281 20.66 10.51 -24.73
CA LYS A 281 19.57 10.51 -23.76
C LYS A 281 18.41 9.65 -24.22
N TYR A 282 18.08 8.63 -23.43
CA TYR A 282 16.99 7.70 -23.65
C TYR A 282 16.04 7.67 -22.46
N LYS A 283 14.74 7.49 -22.75
CA LYS A 283 13.71 7.31 -21.71
C LYS A 283 13.19 5.88 -21.59
N LEU A 284 13.46 5.03 -22.58
CA LEU A 284 13.08 3.63 -22.58
C LEU A 284 14.31 2.77 -22.91
N PHE A 285 14.66 1.87 -22.00
CA PHE A 285 15.70 0.86 -22.17
C PHE A 285 15.02 -0.51 -22.28
N VAL A 286 15.30 -1.28 -23.33
CA VAL A 286 14.71 -2.62 -23.50
C VAL A 286 15.81 -3.64 -23.70
N LYS A 287 15.93 -4.59 -22.76
CA LYS A 287 16.82 -5.74 -22.88
C LYS A 287 16.11 -6.86 -23.65
N ASP A 288 16.86 -7.63 -24.42
CA ASP A 288 16.38 -8.74 -25.26
C ASP A 288 15.50 -8.34 -26.47
N GLY A 289 15.49 -7.03 -26.80
CA GLY A 289 14.96 -6.50 -28.06
C GLY A 289 13.45 -6.20 -28.06
N ILE A 290 12.96 -5.73 -29.21
CA ILE A 290 11.55 -5.36 -29.42
C ILE A 290 11.03 -6.07 -30.66
N ARG A 291 9.99 -6.89 -30.51
CA ARG A 291 9.22 -7.47 -31.63
C ARG A 291 7.98 -6.62 -31.86
N THR A 292 7.84 -6.04 -33.05
CA THR A 292 6.69 -5.20 -33.41
C THR A 292 6.26 -5.47 -34.86
N GLU A 293 4.98 -5.31 -35.15
CA GLU A 293 4.45 -5.36 -36.51
C GLU A 293 4.77 -4.08 -37.31
N LYS A 294 4.93 -2.95 -36.63
CA LYS A 294 5.20 -1.66 -37.27
C LYS A 294 5.93 -0.71 -36.32
N ILE A 295 6.88 0.05 -36.88
CA ILE A 295 7.56 1.15 -36.20
C ILE A 295 7.62 2.36 -37.14
N LYS A 296 7.30 3.55 -36.62
CA LYS A 296 7.48 4.83 -37.31
C LYS A 296 8.43 5.68 -36.48
N VAL A 297 9.47 6.20 -37.12
CA VAL A 297 10.45 7.08 -36.49
C VAL A 297 10.30 8.46 -37.11
N ASP A 298 9.95 9.43 -36.29
CA ASP A 298 9.80 10.81 -36.76
C ASP A 298 11.17 11.44 -37.05
N ILE A 299 11.20 12.28 -38.09
CA ILE A 299 12.40 12.98 -38.53
C ILE A 299 12.17 14.46 -38.26
N SER A 300 13.10 15.09 -37.54
CA SER A 300 13.09 16.55 -37.34
C SER A 300 13.29 17.24 -38.69
N ALA A 301 12.53 18.30 -38.96
CA ALA A 301 12.58 19.07 -40.21
C ALA A 301 14.00 19.59 -40.55
N ASN A 302 14.89 19.68 -39.56
CA ASN A 302 16.24 20.21 -39.71
C ASN A 302 17.32 19.14 -39.96
N ASN A 303 17.00 17.84 -39.86
CA ASN A 303 17.98 16.75 -39.94
C ASN A 303 17.88 15.95 -41.24
N GLY A 304 17.97 16.68 -42.36
CA GLY A 304 18.50 16.20 -43.65
C GLY A 304 18.10 14.80 -44.08
N TRP A 305 16.96 14.69 -44.75
CA TRP A 305 16.72 13.56 -45.65
C TRP A 305 17.80 13.57 -46.76
N ALA A 306 18.25 12.40 -47.22
CA ALA A 306 19.49 12.26 -47.98
C ALA A 306 19.52 12.93 -49.37
N ASP A 307 18.38 13.42 -49.89
CA ASP A 307 18.20 14.00 -51.24
C ASP A 307 19.25 15.03 -51.68
N TYR A 308 20.00 15.62 -50.75
CA TYR A 308 21.11 16.53 -51.04
C TYR A 308 22.26 15.89 -51.84
N VAL A 309 22.39 14.56 -51.89
CA VAL A 309 23.44 13.88 -52.70
C VAL A 309 23.28 14.19 -54.18
N PHE A 310 22.05 14.46 -54.65
CA PHE A 310 21.78 14.83 -56.03
C PHE A 310 21.91 16.33 -56.31
N ALA A 311 22.31 17.14 -55.32
CA ALA A 311 22.56 18.57 -55.53
C ALA A 311 23.75 18.77 -56.49
N LYS A 312 23.68 19.83 -57.31
CA LYS A 312 24.69 20.10 -58.35
C LYS A 312 26.10 20.35 -57.79
N ASP A 313 26.17 20.81 -56.54
CA ASP A 313 27.39 21.11 -55.80
C ASP A 313 27.84 19.96 -54.88
N TYR A 314 27.15 18.81 -54.91
CA TYR A 314 27.56 17.64 -54.16
C TYR A 314 28.92 17.13 -54.63
N LYS A 315 29.87 17.01 -53.70
CA LYS A 315 31.22 16.53 -53.98
C LYS A 315 31.28 15.02 -53.80
N LEU A 316 31.01 14.28 -54.86
CA LEU A 316 31.20 12.83 -54.88
C LEU A 316 32.70 12.49 -54.81
N MET A 317 33.08 11.64 -53.86
CA MET A 317 34.47 11.20 -53.70
C MET A 317 34.94 10.47 -54.97
N PRO A 318 36.11 10.77 -55.55
CA PRO A 318 36.61 10.01 -56.70
C PRO A 318 36.83 8.53 -56.36
N LEU A 319 36.49 7.61 -57.28
CA LEU A 319 36.61 6.16 -57.04
C LEU A 319 38.01 5.71 -56.62
N LYS A 320 39.07 6.37 -57.10
CA LYS A 320 40.45 6.07 -56.71
C LYS A 320 40.73 6.44 -55.25
N GLU A 321 40.16 7.53 -54.77
CA GLU A 321 40.28 7.95 -53.36
C GLU A 321 39.45 7.04 -52.46
N LEU A 322 38.25 6.67 -52.92
CA LEU A 322 37.40 5.70 -52.22
C LEU A 322 38.07 4.33 -52.09
N ASP A 323 38.69 3.83 -53.18
CA ASP A 323 39.47 2.58 -53.17
C ASP A 323 40.60 2.64 -52.14
N HIS A 324 41.36 3.73 -52.13
CA HIS A 324 42.43 3.94 -51.14
C HIS A 324 41.89 4.02 -49.70
N PHE A 325 40.77 4.71 -49.48
CA PHE A 325 40.13 4.80 -48.18
C PHE A 325 39.71 3.42 -47.66
N ILE A 326 39.05 2.61 -48.51
CA ILE A 326 38.61 1.26 -48.14
C ILE A 326 39.83 0.37 -47.88
N ALA A 327 40.86 0.44 -48.71
CA ALA A 327 42.09 -0.34 -48.50
C ALA A 327 42.81 0.02 -47.18
N THR A 328 42.67 1.26 -46.72
CA THR A 328 43.31 1.75 -45.48
C THR A 328 42.45 1.50 -44.24
N ASN A 329 41.14 1.70 -44.33
CA ASN A 329 40.24 1.72 -43.16
C ASN A 329 39.32 0.49 -43.07
N GLY A 330 39.11 -0.26 -44.16
CA GLY A 330 38.29 -1.48 -44.17
C GLY A 330 36.77 -1.26 -44.13
N HIS A 331 36.29 -0.01 -44.22
CA HIS A 331 34.88 0.34 -44.28
C HIS A 331 34.64 1.55 -45.20
N LEU A 332 33.37 1.86 -45.49
CA LEU A 332 33.01 3.03 -46.29
C LEU A 332 33.16 4.32 -45.46
N PRO A 333 33.46 5.47 -46.11
CA PRO A 333 33.47 6.76 -45.43
C PRO A 333 32.15 7.03 -44.68
N GLU A 334 32.25 7.62 -43.48
CA GLU A 334 31.14 7.96 -42.56
C GLU A 334 30.37 6.77 -41.96
N VAL A 335 30.56 5.55 -42.46
CA VAL A 335 29.99 4.36 -41.83
C VAL A 335 30.82 4.03 -40.59
N PRO A 336 30.21 3.91 -39.40
CA PRO A 336 30.94 3.61 -38.18
C PRO A 336 31.64 2.26 -38.26
N THR A 337 32.77 2.12 -37.57
CA THR A 337 33.45 0.83 -37.49
C THR A 337 32.65 -0.16 -36.64
N THR A 338 32.99 -1.44 -36.72
CA THR A 338 32.41 -2.48 -35.85
C THR A 338 32.64 -2.15 -34.37
N GLU A 339 33.83 -1.67 -34.01
CA GLU A 339 34.14 -1.28 -32.63
C GLU A 339 33.28 -0.09 -32.16
N GLU A 340 33.10 0.92 -33.01
CA GLU A 340 32.24 2.08 -32.70
C GLU A 340 30.77 1.67 -32.54
N ALA A 341 30.26 0.81 -33.43
CA ALA A 341 28.89 0.31 -33.38
C ALA A 341 28.64 -0.57 -32.14
N ILE A 342 29.60 -1.41 -31.75
CA ILE A 342 29.49 -2.22 -30.51
C ILE A 342 29.51 -1.31 -29.28
N LYS A 343 30.31 -0.25 -29.30
CA LYS A 343 30.49 0.64 -28.14
C LYS A 343 29.30 1.58 -27.93
N ASN A 344 28.82 2.21 -29.00
CA ASN A 344 27.84 3.30 -28.92
C ASN A 344 26.43 2.88 -29.39
N GLY A 345 26.28 1.67 -29.92
CA GLY A 345 25.05 1.27 -30.60
C GLY A 345 24.90 1.96 -31.97
N ILE A 346 23.77 1.70 -32.63
CA ILE A 346 23.42 2.32 -33.91
C ILE A 346 22.02 2.93 -33.80
N GLU A 347 21.92 4.22 -34.06
CA GLU A 347 20.64 4.90 -34.20
C GLU A 347 19.95 4.51 -35.51
N LEU A 348 18.81 3.82 -35.40
CA LEU A 348 18.09 3.26 -36.56
C LEU A 348 17.76 4.32 -37.62
N LYS A 349 17.38 5.53 -37.19
CA LYS A 349 17.08 6.65 -38.08
C LYS A 349 18.32 7.09 -38.86
N GLU A 350 19.42 7.30 -38.17
CA GLU A 350 20.66 7.84 -38.74
C GLU A 350 21.30 6.82 -39.68
N MET A 351 21.27 5.54 -39.31
CA MET A 351 21.71 4.46 -40.19
C MET A 351 20.87 4.37 -41.46
N ASN A 352 19.53 4.49 -41.37
CA ASN A 352 18.70 4.47 -42.57
C ASN A 352 18.97 5.67 -43.50
N ILE A 353 19.22 6.86 -42.94
CA ILE A 353 19.60 8.04 -43.74
C ILE A 353 20.98 7.85 -44.37
N LEU A 354 21.94 7.32 -43.62
CA LEU A 354 23.30 7.04 -44.13
C LEU A 354 23.28 5.97 -45.23
N LEU A 355 22.51 4.89 -45.05
CA LEU A 355 22.31 3.87 -46.07
C LEU A 355 21.68 4.46 -47.34
N LEU A 356 20.67 5.33 -47.21
CA LEU A 356 20.08 6.03 -48.34
C LEU A 356 21.13 6.90 -49.06
N LYS A 357 21.91 7.70 -48.31
CA LYS A 357 23.03 8.46 -48.88
C LYS A 357 23.99 7.59 -49.68
N LYS A 358 24.40 6.43 -49.14
CA LYS A 358 25.32 5.50 -49.84
C LYS A 358 24.69 4.88 -51.09
N VAL A 359 23.39 4.62 -51.09
CA VAL A 359 22.66 4.17 -52.28
C VAL A 359 22.62 5.27 -53.35
N GLU A 360 22.44 6.53 -52.97
CA GLU A 360 22.45 7.67 -53.90
C GLU A 360 23.86 7.93 -54.48
N GLU A 361 24.91 7.86 -53.65
CA GLU A 361 26.31 7.94 -54.11
C GLU A 361 26.64 6.81 -55.10
N LEU A 362 26.24 5.57 -54.78
CA LEU A 362 26.40 4.43 -55.68
C LEU A 362 25.68 4.66 -57.02
N THR A 363 24.48 5.22 -56.98
CA THR A 363 23.70 5.56 -58.17
C THR A 363 24.46 6.57 -59.06
N LEU A 364 25.12 7.57 -58.47
CA LEU A 364 25.95 8.51 -59.21
C LEU A 364 27.16 7.85 -59.87
N TYR A 365 27.87 6.96 -59.17
CA TYR A 365 28.98 6.21 -59.75
C TYR A 365 28.53 5.31 -60.91
N THR A 366 27.37 4.65 -60.79
CA THR A 366 26.82 3.81 -61.87
C THR A 366 26.46 4.65 -63.10
N LEU A 367 25.86 5.84 -62.91
CA LEU A 367 25.57 6.76 -64.02
C LEU A 367 26.85 7.27 -64.70
N GLU A 368 27.91 7.53 -63.95
CA GLU A 368 29.22 7.90 -64.50
C GLU A 368 29.85 6.74 -65.30
N GLN A 369 29.78 5.53 -64.75
CA GLN A 369 30.28 4.32 -65.41
C GLN A 369 29.54 4.06 -66.72
N GLU A 370 28.22 4.19 -66.75
CA GLU A 370 27.40 4.03 -67.96
C GLU A 370 27.79 5.05 -69.04
N LYS A 371 27.96 6.34 -68.67
CA LYS A 371 28.45 7.36 -69.59
C LYS A 371 29.82 6.99 -70.18
N ARG A 372 30.70 6.41 -69.37
CA ARG A 372 32.02 5.96 -69.82
C ARG A 372 31.92 4.75 -70.77
N ILE A 373 31.05 3.78 -70.47
CA ILE A 373 30.80 2.62 -71.34
C ILE A 373 30.27 3.08 -72.70
N GLN A 374 29.24 3.93 -72.73
CA GLN A 374 28.70 4.48 -73.98
C GLN A 374 29.75 5.26 -74.78
N ALA A 375 30.63 6.01 -74.10
CA ALA A 375 31.74 6.71 -74.74
C ALA A 375 32.79 5.74 -75.33
N LEU A 376 33.01 4.58 -74.69
CA LEU A 376 33.90 3.54 -75.21
C LEU A 376 33.25 2.79 -76.38
N GLU A 377 31.97 2.43 -76.29
CA GLU A 377 31.22 1.77 -77.38
C GLU A 377 31.18 2.64 -78.65
N LYS A 378 31.00 3.95 -78.50
CA LYS A 378 31.07 4.92 -79.62
C LYS A 378 32.46 5.04 -80.25
N LYS A 379 33.52 4.64 -79.55
CA LYS A 379 34.89 4.61 -80.09
C LYS A 379 35.23 3.28 -80.77
N ILE A 380 34.44 2.24 -80.52
CA ILE A 380 34.62 0.88 -81.05
C ILE A 380 33.78 0.66 -82.32
N LYS A 381 32.68 1.41 -82.48
CA LYS A 381 31.98 1.61 -83.76
C LYS A 381 32.70 2.66 -84.60
#